data_AF-A0A8T3N697-F1
#
_entry.id   AF-A0A8T3N697-F1
#
_cell.length_a   1.000
_cell.length_b   1.000
_cell.length_c   1.000
_cell.angle_alpha   90.00
_cell.angle_beta   90.00
_cell.angle_gamma   90.00
#
_symmetry.space_group_name_H-M   'P 1'
#
loop_
_entity.id
_entity.type
_entity.pdbx_description
1 polymer ?
#
loop_
_entity_poly.entity_id
_entity_poly.type
_entity_poly.pdbx_seq_one_letter_code
_entity_poly.pdbx_strand_id
1 'polypeptide(L)'
;MANSLTAMRTAAVKSTGGTTPIMIDVLSNDVAFSGRLNPASIDIVTQPRNGIAWANADGTVSYVRNKATADLSDALYYTVQDDRGLKSNRARVTVLAAGTSGEICRVVSNTEMTVGNLSAGVAQPAGPRLYRLVSDGRNGSVSLRDALIGQYAYVPYRDAPGVSDRFTYEVVGAGNTARWSARLTFESRLMALGGATTAGVVNAARRGGFRPPLIDLLTADGYRVDFVGSPASAVGVTESDVDQEAHPGWSLSELAYGRRGDGTDGIYGWLSAHPADVVLLQIERGHIADGVAGLVAILDEIARWQASAGGNRVAVVVAAPVGRLAALPGFQQFSHGLAAMAAGSETAVSGPHKVMVIDHALNDMADLHGALYPNPAGYRRMAQTWRDALIESGLLRSCR
;
A
#
# COMPACT_ATOMS: atom_id res chain seq x y z
N MET A 1 -39.35 8.56 37.15
CA MET A 1 -39.47 8.45 35.68
C MET A 1 -38.81 9.68 35.09
N ALA A 2 -37.74 9.52 34.31
CA ALA A 2 -37.00 10.64 33.75
C ALA A 2 -37.76 11.24 32.56
N ASN A 3 -38.34 12.43 32.74
CA ASN A 3 -38.88 13.24 31.66
C ASN A 3 -37.70 13.75 30.82
N SER A 4 -37.36 13.04 29.75
CA SER A 4 -36.24 13.37 28.87
C SER A 4 -36.73 13.38 27.43
N LEU A 5 -36.83 14.56 26.84
CA LEU A 5 -36.75 14.78 25.39
C LEU A 5 -35.43 14.18 24.90
N THR A 6 -35.48 13.29 23.90
CA THR A 6 -34.30 12.71 23.27
C THR A 6 -33.99 13.50 22.00
N ALA A 7 -33.16 14.53 22.10
CA ALA A 7 -32.53 15.16 20.95
C ALA A 7 -31.42 14.23 20.45
N MET A 8 -31.61 13.65 19.26
CA MET A 8 -30.56 12.92 18.55
C MET A 8 -30.00 13.80 17.42
N ARG A 9 -28.89 14.48 17.75
CA ARG A 9 -27.75 14.79 16.86
C ARG A 9 -28.08 15.07 15.39
N THR A 10 -28.07 16.34 15.01
CA THR A 10 -26.93 17.06 14.39
C THR A 10 -27.43 17.60 13.04
N ALA A 11 -27.03 18.81 12.69
CA ALA A 11 -27.02 19.32 11.33
C ALA A 11 -25.68 20.01 11.06
N ALA A 12 -25.30 20.24 9.80
CA ALA A 12 -24.16 21.08 9.45
C ALA A 12 -24.38 21.71 8.09
N VAL A 13 -23.55 22.71 7.80
CA VAL A 13 -23.39 23.34 6.50
C VAL A 13 -21.90 23.65 6.30
N LYS A 14 -21.53 24.03 5.08
CA LYS A 14 -20.17 24.20 4.56
C LYS A 14 -19.57 25.57 4.91
N SER A 15 -18.62 25.67 5.84
CA SER A 15 -17.88 26.95 6.08
C SER A 15 -16.47 26.85 5.51
N THR A 16 -16.19 27.63 4.47
CA THR A 16 -14.84 28.00 4.06
C THR A 16 -14.40 29.14 4.97
N GLY A 17 -13.22 29.04 5.60
CA GLY A 17 -12.71 30.09 6.50
C GLY A 17 -12.95 31.48 5.89
N GLY A 18 -13.83 32.25 6.54
CA GLY A 18 -14.43 33.45 5.96
C GLY A 18 -15.49 34.00 6.91
N THR A 19 -15.87 35.26 6.73
CA THR A 19 -16.83 35.96 7.59
C THR A 19 -18.29 35.59 7.34
N THR A 20 -18.57 34.80 6.30
CA THR A 20 -19.93 34.42 5.91
C THR A 20 -20.43 33.24 6.77
N PRO A 21 -21.53 33.41 7.52
CA PRO A 21 -22.09 32.35 8.36
C PRO A 21 -22.70 31.23 7.52
N ILE A 22 -22.58 30.01 8.03
CA ILE A 22 -23.30 28.85 7.51
C ILE A 22 -24.55 28.59 8.33
N MET A 23 -25.65 28.24 7.67
CA MET A 23 -26.95 28.03 8.31
C MET A 23 -27.22 26.56 8.51
N ILE A 24 -27.32 26.09 9.74
CA ILE A 24 -27.39 24.68 10.09
C ILE A 24 -28.81 24.34 10.59
N ASP A 25 -29.61 23.56 9.86
CA ASP A 25 -30.95 23.16 10.32
C ASP A 25 -30.91 22.04 11.38
N VAL A 26 -30.77 22.43 12.64
CA VAL A 26 -30.57 21.50 13.75
C VAL A 26 -31.83 20.73 14.16
N LEU A 27 -33.02 21.15 13.74
CA LEU A 27 -34.29 20.54 14.18
C LEU A 27 -34.84 19.50 13.22
N SER A 28 -34.33 19.43 11.98
CA SER A 28 -34.76 18.49 10.95
C SER A 28 -34.83 17.02 11.39
N ASN A 29 -34.07 16.62 12.42
CA ASN A 29 -34.07 15.28 12.98
C ASN A 29 -34.34 15.20 14.49
N ASP A 30 -34.80 16.29 15.11
CA ASP A 30 -35.25 16.29 16.50
C ASP A 30 -36.73 15.88 16.59
N VAL A 31 -37.09 15.16 17.65
CA VAL A 31 -38.47 14.72 17.91
C VAL A 31 -38.93 15.25 19.27
N ALA A 32 -40.07 15.94 19.29
CA ALA A 32 -40.71 16.33 20.53
C ALA A 32 -41.29 15.10 21.23
N PHE A 33 -41.00 14.93 22.52
CA PHE A 33 -41.61 13.88 23.35
C PHE A 33 -43.14 14.02 23.40
N SER A 34 -43.61 15.27 23.43
CA SER A 34 -45.02 15.63 23.32
C SER A 34 -45.14 16.99 22.62
N GLY A 35 -46.12 17.17 21.72
CA GLY A 35 -46.31 18.47 21.04
C GLY A 35 -45.39 18.71 19.86
N ARG A 36 -45.07 19.98 19.59
CA ARG A 36 -44.20 20.40 18.47
C ARG A 36 -42.97 21.11 19.02
N LEU A 37 -41.83 20.94 18.37
CA LEU A 37 -40.65 21.71 18.70
C LEU A 37 -40.92 23.19 18.42
N ASN A 38 -40.44 24.06 19.31
CA ASN A 38 -40.46 25.51 19.12
C ASN A 38 -39.12 25.96 18.52
N PRO A 39 -39.07 26.30 17.21
CA PRO A 39 -37.81 26.61 16.55
C PRO A 39 -37.07 27.82 17.12
N ALA A 40 -37.80 28.79 17.64
CA ALA A 40 -37.24 30.00 18.23
C ALA A 40 -36.65 29.80 19.64
N SER A 41 -36.75 28.59 20.19
CA SER A 41 -36.28 28.27 21.55
C SER A 41 -34.89 27.60 21.60
N ILE A 42 -34.21 27.52 20.45
CA ILE A 42 -32.85 26.96 20.39
C ILE A 42 -31.89 27.83 21.22
N ASP A 43 -31.15 27.18 22.11
CA ASP A 43 -30.19 27.79 23.01
C ASP A 43 -28.82 27.11 22.85
N ILE A 44 -27.78 27.89 22.55
CA ILE A 44 -26.41 27.37 22.36
C ILE A 44 -25.72 27.25 23.72
N VAL A 45 -25.72 26.04 24.27
CA VAL A 45 -25.17 25.70 25.59
C VAL A 45 -23.64 25.72 25.60
N THR A 46 -22.98 25.40 24.48
CA THR A 46 -21.53 25.40 24.39
C THR A 46 -21.08 25.84 23.01
N GLN A 47 -20.24 26.88 22.98
CA GLN A 47 -19.68 27.42 21.76
C GLN A 47 -18.66 26.45 21.12
N PRO A 48 -18.48 26.54 19.79
CA PRO A 48 -17.40 25.86 19.09
C PRO A 48 -16.01 26.34 19.55
N ARG A 49 -14.99 25.50 19.41
CA ARG A 49 -13.58 25.84 19.72
C ARG A 49 -12.92 26.65 18.60
N ASN A 50 -13.32 26.41 17.35
CA ASN A 50 -12.68 26.95 16.16
C ASN A 50 -13.58 27.97 15.43
N GLY A 51 -14.67 28.40 16.04
CA GLY A 51 -15.65 29.31 15.48
C GLY A 51 -16.64 29.85 16.50
N ILE A 52 -17.62 30.61 16.03
CA ILE A 52 -18.73 31.17 16.81
C ILE A 52 -20.03 30.67 16.21
N ALA A 53 -21.01 30.33 17.06
CA ALA A 53 -22.33 29.94 16.63
C ALA A 53 -23.45 30.69 17.38
N TRP A 54 -24.58 30.91 16.71
CA TRP A 54 -25.77 31.50 17.29
C TRP A 54 -27.05 30.87 16.72
N ALA A 55 -28.10 30.82 17.53
CA ALA A 55 -29.40 30.30 17.12
C ALA A 55 -30.17 31.33 16.28
N ASN A 56 -30.94 30.85 15.31
CA ASN A 56 -31.86 31.65 14.50
C ASN A 56 -33.31 31.26 14.85
N ALA A 57 -34.26 32.18 14.65
CA ALA A 57 -35.66 31.97 15.04
C ALA A 57 -36.41 30.92 14.19
N ASP A 58 -35.83 30.53 13.05
CA ASP A 58 -36.41 29.60 12.07
C ASP A 58 -36.08 28.13 12.36
N GLY A 59 -35.34 27.83 13.44
CA GLY A 59 -34.91 26.48 13.77
C GLY A 59 -33.51 26.12 13.29
N THR A 60 -32.80 27.08 12.70
CA THR A 60 -31.41 26.87 12.27
C THR A 60 -30.41 27.48 13.26
N VAL A 61 -29.15 27.10 13.14
CA VAL A 61 -28.00 27.66 13.86
C VAL A 61 -27.01 28.21 12.85
N SER A 62 -26.65 29.48 12.99
CA SER A 62 -25.57 30.09 12.22
C SER A 62 -24.22 29.75 12.82
N TYR A 63 -23.21 29.44 12.01
CA TYR A 63 -21.82 29.23 12.45
C TYR A 63 -20.83 29.96 11.55
N VAL A 64 -19.84 30.62 12.14
CA VAL A 64 -18.69 31.22 11.44
C VAL A 64 -17.41 30.59 11.99
N ARG A 65 -16.54 30.10 11.09
CA ARG A 65 -15.22 29.59 11.47
C ARG A 65 -14.24 30.75 11.60
N ASN A 66 -13.60 30.87 12.76
CA ASN A 66 -12.67 31.96 13.07
C ASN A 66 -11.20 31.61 12.78
N LYS A 67 -10.88 30.32 12.56
CA LYS A 67 -9.51 29.85 12.29
C LYS A 67 -9.45 29.01 11.02
N ALA A 68 -8.61 29.42 10.07
CA ALA A 68 -8.46 28.74 8.77
C ALA A 68 -7.69 27.41 8.85
N THR A 69 -6.85 27.20 9.87
CA THR A 69 -5.87 26.10 9.91
C THR A 69 -5.92 25.22 11.16
N ALA A 70 -6.86 25.42 12.08
CA ALA A 70 -7.01 24.58 13.27
C ALA A 70 -8.14 23.55 13.09
N ASP A 71 -7.83 22.28 13.39
CA ASP A 71 -8.66 21.08 13.39
C ASP A 71 -9.74 20.94 12.30
N LEU A 72 -9.74 19.79 11.61
CA LEU A 72 -10.67 19.47 10.52
C LEU A 72 -12.15 19.47 10.95
N SER A 73 -12.45 19.57 12.26
CA SER A 73 -13.80 19.77 12.78
C SER A 73 -13.89 20.81 13.90
N ASP A 74 -15.12 21.15 14.21
CA ASP A 74 -15.54 21.95 15.35
C ASP A 74 -16.83 21.36 15.92
N ALA A 75 -17.24 21.75 17.13
CA ALA A 75 -18.47 21.24 17.71
C ALA A 75 -19.12 22.22 18.68
N LEU A 76 -20.44 22.32 18.60
CA LEU A 76 -21.28 23.09 19.51
C LEU A 76 -22.33 22.17 20.16
N TYR A 77 -22.91 22.63 21.27
CA TYR A 77 -24.04 21.96 21.91
C TYR A 77 -25.21 22.92 22.01
N TYR A 78 -26.42 22.41 21.75
CA TYR A 78 -27.66 23.18 21.89
C TYR A 78 -28.72 22.41 22.67
N THR A 79 -29.77 23.13 23.06
CA THR A 79 -31.03 22.61 23.57
C THR A 79 -32.18 23.32 22.89
N VAL A 80 -33.35 22.69 22.81
CA VAL A 80 -34.58 23.26 22.26
C VAL A 80 -35.75 22.96 23.22
N GLN A 81 -36.81 23.75 23.18
CA GLN A 81 -38.05 23.50 23.90
C GLN A 81 -39.16 23.04 22.96
N ASP A 82 -40.14 22.33 23.48
CA ASP A 82 -41.42 22.15 22.79
C ASP A 82 -42.33 23.40 22.94
N ASP A 83 -43.47 23.36 22.28
CA ASP A 83 -44.54 24.38 22.32
C ASP A 83 -45.22 24.53 23.68
N ARG A 84 -44.84 23.71 24.67
CA ARG A 84 -45.30 23.77 26.06
C ARG A 84 -44.19 24.17 27.04
N GLY A 85 -43.00 24.51 26.54
CA GLY A 85 -41.87 24.99 27.32
C GLY A 85 -41.00 23.89 27.95
N LEU A 86 -41.18 22.61 27.57
CA LEU A 86 -40.33 21.53 28.07
C LEU A 86 -38.98 21.55 27.34
N LYS A 87 -37.88 21.72 28.08
CA LYS A 87 -36.51 21.79 27.53
C LYS A 87 -35.91 20.41 27.24
N SER A 88 -35.17 20.30 26.14
CA SER A 88 -34.50 19.07 25.70
C SER A 88 -33.27 18.71 26.53
N ASN A 89 -32.80 17.46 26.39
CA ASN A 89 -31.42 17.11 26.69
C ASN A 89 -30.45 17.90 25.77
N ARG A 90 -29.16 17.88 26.10
CA ARG A 90 -28.12 18.54 25.29
C ARG A 90 -27.88 17.77 23.99
N ALA A 91 -28.20 18.39 22.87
CA ALA A 91 -27.85 17.92 21.54
C ALA A 91 -26.48 18.45 21.12
N ARG A 92 -25.78 17.72 20.25
CA ARG A 92 -24.45 18.12 19.75
C ARG A 92 -24.48 18.26 18.23
N VAL A 93 -23.91 19.36 17.75
CA VAL A 93 -23.64 19.63 16.34
C VAL A 93 -22.14 19.55 16.10
N THR A 94 -21.74 18.88 15.03
CA THR A 94 -20.34 18.78 14.60
C THR A 94 -20.22 19.48 13.26
N VAL A 95 -19.34 20.46 13.16
CA VAL A 95 -19.07 21.19 11.91
C VAL A 95 -17.74 20.71 11.33
N LEU A 96 -17.70 20.39 10.04
CA LEU A 96 -16.48 20.01 9.32
C LEU A 96 -15.98 21.16 8.46
N ALA A 97 -14.67 21.31 8.32
CA ALA A 97 -14.08 22.28 7.39
C ALA A 97 -14.39 21.89 5.93
N ALA A 98 -14.89 22.84 5.14
CA ALA A 98 -15.18 22.64 3.72
C ALA A 98 -13.89 22.38 2.91
N GLY A 99 -13.93 21.40 1.99
CA GLY A 99 -12.81 21.12 1.07
C GLY A 99 -11.75 20.14 1.58
N THR A 100 -12.00 19.45 2.70
CA THR A 100 -11.08 18.45 3.26
C THR A 100 -11.23 17.09 2.57
N SER A 101 -10.69 16.98 1.36
CA SER A 101 -10.36 15.69 0.77
C SER A 101 -9.04 15.20 1.36
N GLY A 102 -9.07 14.04 2.03
CA GLY A 102 -7.88 13.38 2.56
C GLY A 102 -7.74 11.97 2.00
N GLU A 103 -6.55 11.40 2.18
CA GLU A 103 -6.31 9.99 1.93
C GLU A 103 -5.81 9.33 3.22
N ILE A 104 -6.48 8.27 3.65
CA ILE A 104 -5.87 7.34 4.60
C ILE A 104 -5.04 6.34 3.79
N CYS A 105 -3.85 6.02 4.26
CA CYS A 105 -3.09 4.90 3.72
C CYS A 105 -2.94 3.83 4.78
N ARG A 106 -3.16 2.57 4.39
CA ARG A 106 -2.95 1.42 5.24
C ARG A 106 -2.13 0.37 4.53
N VAL A 107 -1.14 -0.18 5.24
CA VAL A 107 -0.44 -1.38 4.82
C VAL A 107 -1.28 -2.59 5.25
N VAL A 108 -1.50 -3.52 4.33
CA VAL A 108 -2.34 -4.70 4.52
C VAL A 108 -1.64 -5.93 3.95
N SER A 109 -1.88 -7.11 4.53
CA SER A 109 -1.36 -8.37 4.01
C SER A 109 -2.11 -8.83 2.75
N ASN A 110 -1.54 -9.74 1.99
CA ASN A 110 -2.14 -10.34 0.78
C ASN A 110 -3.25 -11.37 1.09
N THR A 111 -4.07 -11.13 2.11
CA THR A 111 -5.12 -12.06 2.54
C THR A 111 -6.41 -11.91 1.74
N GLU A 112 -7.21 -13.00 1.66
CA GLU A 112 -8.54 -13.00 1.00
C GLU A 112 -9.49 -11.92 1.53
N MET A 113 -9.31 -11.50 2.78
CA MET A 113 -10.04 -10.38 3.35
C MET A 113 -9.18 -9.60 4.34
N THR A 114 -9.24 -8.28 4.27
CA THR A 114 -8.66 -7.38 5.26
C THR A 114 -9.73 -6.53 5.93
N VAL A 115 -9.68 -6.41 7.25
CA VAL A 115 -10.53 -5.48 8.01
C VAL A 115 -9.74 -4.25 8.40
N GLY A 116 -10.36 -3.07 8.26
CA GLY A 116 -9.76 -1.82 8.68
C GLY A 116 -10.77 -0.84 9.25
N ASN A 117 -10.29 0.35 9.58
CA ASN A 117 -11.11 1.43 10.10
C ASN A 117 -10.79 2.77 9.41
N LEU A 118 -11.78 3.35 8.73
CA LEU A 118 -11.67 4.60 7.96
C LEU A 118 -11.39 5.83 8.81
N SER A 119 -11.48 5.71 10.13
CA SER A 119 -11.20 6.79 11.08
C SER A 119 -9.73 6.85 11.52
N ALA A 120 -8.93 5.78 11.38
CA ALA A 120 -7.56 5.76 11.90
C ALA A 120 -6.61 6.70 11.11
N GLY A 121 -5.71 7.38 11.81
CA GLY A 121 -4.72 8.29 11.20
C GLY A 121 -5.24 9.69 10.89
N VAL A 122 -6.55 9.93 11.02
CA VAL A 122 -7.15 11.27 10.98
C VAL A 122 -7.20 11.78 12.42
N ALA A 123 -6.63 12.95 12.73
CA ALA A 123 -6.80 13.56 14.06
C ALA A 123 -8.30 13.64 14.37
N GLN A 124 -8.76 12.87 15.36
CA GLN A 124 -10.19 12.63 15.59
C GLN A 124 -10.74 13.55 16.69
N PRO A 125 -11.52 14.58 16.34
CA PRO A 125 -12.41 15.20 17.31
C PRO A 125 -13.59 14.28 17.61
N ALA A 126 -13.95 14.14 18.89
CA ALA A 126 -15.01 13.26 19.38
C ALA A 126 -16.35 13.45 18.62
N GLY A 127 -17.15 12.40 18.39
CA GLY A 127 -18.52 12.45 17.84
C GLY A 127 -18.84 11.32 16.84
N PRO A 128 -20.12 10.86 16.73
CA PRO A 128 -20.54 9.86 15.77
C PRO A 128 -20.52 10.45 14.37
N ARG A 129 -20.01 9.66 13.44
CA ARG A 129 -19.95 9.92 12.01
C ARG A 129 -20.71 8.79 11.33
N LEU A 130 -21.32 9.04 10.18
CA LEU A 130 -21.77 7.98 9.29
C LEU A 130 -20.78 7.89 8.14
N TYR A 131 -20.19 6.73 7.93
CA TYR A 131 -19.33 6.46 6.78
C TYR A 131 -20.18 5.87 5.66
N ARG A 132 -19.95 6.33 4.43
CA ARG A 132 -20.61 5.83 3.22
C ARG A 132 -19.56 5.49 2.17
N LEU A 133 -19.63 4.31 1.57
CA LEU A 133 -18.76 3.98 0.44
C LEU A 133 -19.27 4.67 -0.82
N VAL A 134 -18.35 5.23 -1.62
CA VAL A 134 -18.65 5.91 -2.88
C VAL A 134 -18.24 5.05 -4.06
N SER A 135 -17.07 4.43 -3.97
CA SER A 135 -16.58 3.50 -4.99
C SER A 135 -15.83 2.36 -4.33
N ASP A 136 -15.79 1.23 -5.03
CA ASP A 136 -14.79 0.20 -4.79
C ASP A 136 -13.40 0.62 -5.26
N GLY A 137 -12.43 -0.24 -4.99
CA GLY A 137 -11.13 -0.20 -5.64
C GLY A 137 -11.16 -0.86 -7.01
N ARG A 138 -10.04 -0.79 -7.73
CA ARG A 138 -9.90 -1.47 -9.03
C ARG A 138 -9.57 -2.94 -8.88
N ASN A 139 -8.94 -3.31 -7.77
CA ASN A 139 -8.37 -4.64 -7.52
C ASN A 139 -9.12 -5.39 -6.42
N GLY A 140 -10.18 -4.81 -5.85
CA GLY A 140 -11.05 -5.47 -4.88
C GLY A 140 -12.28 -4.65 -4.54
N SER A 141 -13.16 -5.29 -3.78
CA SER A 141 -14.41 -4.71 -3.29
C SER A 141 -14.30 -4.32 -1.82
N VAL A 142 -14.99 -3.26 -1.42
CA VAL A 142 -15.07 -2.82 -0.04
C VAL A 142 -16.51 -2.84 0.45
N SER A 143 -16.69 -3.27 1.70
CA SER A 143 -17.97 -3.27 2.41
C SER A 143 -17.82 -2.63 3.79
N LEU A 144 -18.83 -1.90 4.24
CA LEU A 144 -18.85 -1.39 5.61
C LEU A 144 -19.37 -2.50 6.55
N ARG A 145 -18.60 -2.77 7.60
CA ARG A 145 -18.99 -3.64 8.72
C ARG A 145 -19.71 -2.85 9.81
N ASP A 146 -19.27 -1.61 10.03
CA ASP A 146 -19.92 -0.66 10.94
C ASP A 146 -19.75 0.77 10.41
N ALA A 147 -20.85 1.35 9.95
CA ALA A 147 -20.87 2.69 9.38
C ALA A 147 -20.76 3.80 10.43
N LEU A 148 -20.91 3.52 11.73
CA LEU A 148 -20.80 4.52 12.80
C LEU A 148 -19.36 4.76 13.23
N ILE A 149 -18.56 3.70 13.22
CA ILE A 149 -17.13 3.77 13.57
C ILE A 149 -16.20 3.66 12.35
N GLY A 150 -16.77 3.47 11.16
CA GLY A 150 -16.02 3.38 9.91
C GLY A 150 -15.28 2.06 9.74
N GLN A 151 -15.75 0.99 10.38
CA GLN A 151 -15.17 -0.34 10.20
C GLN A 151 -15.55 -0.87 8.83
N TYR A 152 -14.56 -1.32 8.06
CA TYR A 152 -14.75 -1.86 6.72
C TYR A 152 -14.06 -3.22 6.58
N ALA A 153 -14.53 -4.01 5.61
CA ALA A 153 -13.82 -5.15 5.08
C ALA A 153 -13.54 -4.92 3.60
N TYR A 154 -12.33 -5.26 3.17
CA TYR A 154 -11.89 -5.22 1.79
C TYR A 154 -11.55 -6.65 1.36
N VAL A 155 -12.00 -7.04 0.16
CA VAL A 155 -11.80 -8.36 -0.44
C VAL A 155 -11.18 -8.14 -1.82
N PRO A 156 -9.90 -8.53 -2.04
CA PRO A 156 -9.28 -8.56 -3.37
C PRO A 156 -10.11 -9.36 -4.38
N TYR A 157 -10.12 -8.96 -5.64
CA TYR A 157 -10.70 -9.76 -6.73
C TYR A 157 -9.81 -10.93 -7.17
N ARG A 158 -8.56 -10.91 -6.75
CA ARG A 158 -7.53 -11.90 -7.06
C ARG A 158 -6.64 -12.07 -5.83
N ASP A 159 -6.09 -13.26 -5.66
CA ASP A 159 -5.09 -13.56 -4.61
C ASP A 159 -3.81 -12.69 -4.78
N ALA A 160 -3.63 -12.13 -5.97
CA ALA A 160 -2.57 -11.22 -6.38
C ALA A 160 -3.11 -9.81 -6.72
N PRO A 161 -3.50 -8.97 -5.74
CA PRO A 161 -4.09 -7.65 -6.01
C PRO A 161 -3.09 -6.62 -6.58
N GLY A 162 -1.81 -6.96 -6.67
CA GLY A 162 -0.71 -6.04 -6.97
C GLY A 162 -0.29 -5.24 -5.74
N VAL A 163 0.50 -4.18 -5.94
CA VAL A 163 1.15 -3.44 -4.83
C VAL A 163 0.24 -2.45 -4.09
N SER A 164 -0.90 -2.05 -4.67
CA SER A 164 -1.85 -1.15 -4.00
C SER A 164 -3.23 -1.15 -4.66
N ASP A 165 -4.26 -0.79 -3.90
CA ASP A 165 -5.58 -0.41 -4.41
C ASP A 165 -6.09 0.87 -3.72
N ARG A 166 -7.09 1.52 -4.31
CA ARG A 166 -7.65 2.77 -3.81
C ARG A 166 -9.15 2.81 -4.01
N PHE A 167 -9.88 2.99 -2.92
CA PHE A 167 -11.34 3.19 -2.94
C PHE A 167 -11.70 4.56 -2.37
N THR A 168 -12.93 5.02 -2.63
CA THR A 168 -13.41 6.31 -2.14
C THR A 168 -14.59 6.16 -1.20
N TYR A 169 -14.62 6.99 -0.17
CA TYR A 169 -15.67 6.99 0.84
C TYR A 169 -16.01 8.41 1.23
N GLU A 170 -17.13 8.54 1.90
CA GLU A 170 -17.66 9.78 2.41
C GLU A 170 -17.80 9.69 3.91
N VAL A 171 -17.36 10.75 4.59
CA VAL A 171 -17.62 10.97 6.00
C VAL A 171 -18.79 11.93 6.09
N VAL A 172 -19.94 11.39 6.43
CA VAL A 172 -21.17 12.12 6.67
C VAL A 172 -21.16 12.57 8.12
N GLY A 173 -20.80 13.84 8.33
CA GLY A 173 -21.28 14.58 9.49
C GLY A 173 -22.73 14.97 9.21
N ALA A 174 -23.50 15.41 10.21
CA ALA A 174 -24.82 15.87 9.82
C ALA A 174 -24.70 17.11 8.98
N GLY A 175 -25.41 17.17 7.86
CA GLY A 175 -25.44 18.29 6.91
C GLY A 175 -24.15 18.63 6.15
N ASN A 176 -23.05 17.87 6.31
CA ASN A 176 -21.92 17.93 5.37
C ASN A 176 -21.32 16.56 5.11
N THR A 177 -20.91 16.35 3.86
CA THR A 177 -20.29 15.14 3.35
C THR A 177 -18.91 15.47 2.83
N ALA A 178 -17.87 14.96 3.50
CA ALA A 178 -16.50 15.06 3.01
C ALA A 178 -16.15 13.80 2.23
N ARG A 179 -15.66 13.92 0.99
CA ARG A 179 -15.18 12.79 0.19
C ARG A 179 -13.70 12.55 0.43
N TRP A 180 -13.37 11.32 0.77
CA TRP A 180 -12.04 10.83 1.11
C TRP A 180 -11.68 9.65 0.21
N SER A 181 -10.40 9.31 0.21
CA SER A 181 -9.91 8.07 -0.36
C SER A 181 -9.22 7.23 0.70
N ALA A 182 -9.27 5.92 0.53
CA ALA A 182 -8.47 4.98 1.28
C ALA A 182 -7.56 4.25 0.31
N ARG A 183 -6.25 4.37 0.51
CA ARG A 183 -5.24 3.60 -0.20
C ARG A 183 -4.86 2.40 0.64
N LEU A 184 -5.03 1.23 0.06
CA LEU A 184 -4.49 -0.01 0.60
C LEU A 184 -3.17 -0.27 -0.11
N THR A 185 -2.10 -0.42 0.66
CA THR A 185 -0.79 -0.83 0.16
C THR A 185 -0.58 -2.27 0.60
N PHE A 186 -0.42 -3.15 -0.37
CA PHE A 186 -0.19 -4.57 -0.11
C PHE A 186 1.30 -4.82 0.08
N GLU A 187 1.64 -5.94 0.72
CA GLU A 187 3.02 -6.42 0.76
C GLU A 187 3.48 -6.68 -0.68
N SER A 188 4.58 -6.04 -1.09
CA SER A 188 5.09 -6.22 -2.45
C SER A 188 5.74 -7.59 -2.54
N ARG A 189 5.28 -8.43 -3.48
CA ARG A 189 5.78 -9.79 -3.64
C ARG A 189 7.04 -9.79 -4.49
N LEU A 190 8.14 -10.25 -3.91
CA LEU A 190 9.46 -10.27 -4.54
C LEU A 190 9.84 -11.71 -4.87
N MET A 191 10.09 -12.01 -6.13
CA MET A 191 10.67 -13.30 -6.51
C MET A 191 12.18 -13.14 -6.67
N ALA A 192 12.95 -13.73 -5.77
CA ALA A 192 14.41 -13.80 -5.89
C ALA A 192 14.77 -14.92 -6.87
N LEU A 193 15.19 -14.55 -8.08
CA LEU A 193 15.53 -15.47 -9.17
C LEU A 193 17.04 -15.46 -9.41
N GLY A 194 17.66 -16.63 -9.56
CA GLY A 194 19.06 -16.71 -9.93
C GLY A 194 19.68 -18.06 -9.59
N GLY A 195 20.97 -18.08 -9.25
CA GLY A 195 21.68 -19.31 -8.90
C GLY A 195 22.24 -19.29 -7.48
N ALA A 196 23.51 -19.65 -7.36
CA ALA A 196 24.18 -19.87 -6.08
C ALA A 196 24.30 -18.61 -5.21
N THR A 197 24.45 -17.43 -5.82
CA THR A 197 24.50 -16.17 -5.11
C THR A 197 23.14 -15.84 -4.50
N THR A 198 22.06 -16.08 -5.25
CA THR A 198 20.68 -15.92 -4.73
C THR A 198 20.41 -16.89 -3.59
N ALA A 199 20.81 -18.16 -3.75
CA ALA A 199 20.64 -19.22 -2.76
C ALA A 199 21.49 -19.06 -1.48
N GLY A 200 22.40 -18.08 -1.42
CA GLY A 200 23.22 -17.85 -0.22
C GLY A 200 24.14 -19.01 0.15
N VAL A 201 24.72 -19.75 -0.82
CA VAL A 201 25.38 -21.06 -0.59
C VAL A 201 26.58 -21.05 0.36
N VAL A 202 27.13 -19.88 0.71
CA VAL A 202 28.31 -19.74 1.58
C VAL A 202 27.99 -20.07 3.04
N ASN A 203 26.73 -19.92 3.47
CA ASN A 203 26.32 -20.26 4.83
C ASN A 203 25.20 -21.31 4.82
N ALA A 204 25.58 -22.57 5.09
CA ALA A 204 24.62 -23.67 5.12
C ALA A 204 23.52 -23.50 6.19
N ALA A 205 23.76 -22.72 7.25
CA ALA A 205 22.79 -22.42 8.30
C ALA A 205 21.91 -21.19 8.02
N ARG A 206 22.27 -20.37 7.01
CA ARG A 206 21.55 -19.16 6.58
C ARG A 206 21.62 -19.00 5.07
N ARG A 207 20.75 -19.74 4.37
CA ARG A 207 20.66 -19.77 2.90
C ARG A 207 19.84 -18.61 2.31
N GLY A 208 19.68 -17.53 3.06
CA GLY A 208 18.95 -16.32 2.66
C GLY A 208 19.65 -15.48 1.61
N GLY A 209 20.98 -15.59 1.48
CA GLY A 209 21.76 -14.70 0.63
C GLY A 209 21.53 -13.23 1.02
N PHE A 210 21.14 -12.40 0.05
CA PHE A 210 20.81 -10.99 0.29
C PHE A 210 19.39 -10.77 0.86
N ARG A 211 18.51 -11.78 0.85
CA ARG A 211 17.08 -11.60 1.16
C ARG A 211 16.82 -11.16 2.61
N PRO A 212 17.37 -11.83 3.66
CA PRO A 212 17.15 -11.38 5.04
C PRO A 212 17.62 -9.94 5.30
N PRO A 213 18.86 -9.53 4.96
CA PRO A 213 19.26 -8.14 5.17
C PRO A 213 18.47 -7.15 4.30
N LEU A 214 17.92 -7.56 3.16
CA LEU A 214 17.04 -6.71 2.34
C LEU A 214 15.68 -6.51 3.02
N ILE A 215 15.08 -7.56 3.59
CA ILE A 215 13.83 -7.46 4.38
C ILE A 215 14.03 -6.49 5.54
N ASP A 216 15.14 -6.61 6.29
CA ASP A 216 15.45 -5.73 7.41
C ASP A 216 15.53 -4.26 6.97
N LEU A 217 16.25 -3.98 5.89
CA LEU A 217 16.40 -2.63 5.33
C LEU A 217 15.05 -2.06 4.88
N LEU A 218 14.29 -2.79 4.06
CA LEU A 218 12.99 -2.34 3.56
C LEU A 218 11.98 -2.13 4.70
N THR A 219 12.02 -2.99 5.72
CA THR A 219 11.18 -2.85 6.93
C THR A 219 11.53 -1.59 7.71
N ALA A 220 12.82 -1.30 7.90
CA ALA A 220 13.29 -0.06 8.49
C ALA A 220 12.87 1.17 7.67
N ASP A 221 12.74 1.01 6.35
CA ASP A 221 12.20 2.01 5.43
C ASP A 221 10.69 2.01 5.29
N GLY A 222 9.96 1.30 6.16
CA GLY A 222 8.50 1.35 6.19
C GLY A 222 7.83 0.70 4.98
N TYR A 223 8.60 -0.03 4.17
CA TYR A 223 8.07 -0.94 3.16
C TYR A 223 7.77 -2.29 3.81
N ARG A 224 6.87 -3.04 3.19
CA ARG A 224 6.60 -4.44 3.54
C ARG A 224 6.66 -5.26 2.27
N VAL A 225 7.35 -6.38 2.37
CA VAL A 225 7.62 -7.26 1.25
C VAL A 225 7.44 -8.70 1.70
N ASP A 226 7.10 -9.53 0.74
CA ASP A 226 6.89 -10.97 0.89
C ASP A 226 7.74 -11.63 -0.20
N PHE A 227 8.76 -12.41 0.15
CA PHE A 227 9.44 -13.19 -0.88
C PHE A 227 8.53 -14.34 -1.31
N VAL A 228 8.45 -14.56 -2.61
CA VAL A 228 7.62 -15.62 -3.18
C VAL A 228 8.47 -16.54 -4.06
N GLY A 229 8.09 -17.81 -4.09
CA GLY A 229 8.77 -18.85 -4.84
C GLY A 229 8.72 -20.16 -4.07
N SER A 230 9.40 -21.15 -4.61
CA SER A 230 9.57 -22.44 -3.94
C SER A 230 10.36 -22.26 -2.63
N PRO A 231 9.90 -22.82 -1.50
CA PRO A 231 10.61 -22.67 -0.23
C PRO A 231 12.00 -23.32 -0.32
N ALA A 232 13.02 -22.65 0.20
CA ALA A 232 14.36 -23.21 0.28
C ALA A 232 14.33 -24.51 1.10
N SER A 233 14.48 -25.66 0.43
CA SER A 233 14.50 -26.98 1.09
C SER A 233 15.82 -27.18 1.83
N ALA A 234 15.95 -26.62 3.04
CA ALA A 234 17.10 -26.88 3.90
C ALA A 234 16.68 -27.01 5.37
N VAL A 235 16.95 -28.18 5.94
CA VAL A 235 16.79 -28.46 7.37
C VAL A 235 17.70 -27.52 8.17
N GLY A 236 17.11 -26.77 9.12
CA GLY A 236 17.87 -25.90 10.03
C GLY A 236 18.03 -24.44 9.59
N VAL A 237 17.36 -24.00 8.52
CA VAL A 237 17.24 -22.56 8.21
C VAL A 237 16.38 -21.88 9.27
N THR A 238 16.88 -20.75 9.80
CA THR A 238 16.25 -19.99 10.90
C THR A 238 15.62 -18.68 10.45
N GLU A 239 15.54 -18.46 9.14
CA GLU A 239 14.98 -17.26 8.51
C GLU A 239 13.45 -17.37 8.48
N SER A 240 12.75 -16.25 8.71
CA SER A 240 11.29 -16.21 8.77
C SER A 240 10.62 -16.34 7.40
N ASP A 241 11.33 -15.89 6.36
CA ASP A 241 10.92 -15.96 4.97
C ASP A 241 12.06 -16.62 4.20
N VAL A 242 11.77 -17.80 3.63
CA VAL A 242 12.74 -18.67 2.97
C VAL A 242 12.48 -18.83 1.48
N ASP A 243 11.44 -18.18 0.97
CA ASP A 243 10.93 -18.40 -0.39
C ASP A 243 11.86 -17.77 -1.44
N GLN A 244 12.12 -18.52 -2.51
CA GLN A 244 13.01 -18.10 -3.60
C GLN A 244 12.88 -19.01 -4.83
N GLU A 245 13.40 -18.53 -5.95
CA GLU A 245 13.65 -19.34 -7.15
C GLU A 245 15.15 -19.34 -7.48
N ALA A 246 15.94 -19.79 -6.50
CA ALA A 246 17.38 -19.91 -6.65
C ALA A 246 17.78 -21.33 -7.07
N HIS A 247 18.39 -21.43 -8.25
CA HIS A 247 18.74 -22.70 -8.90
C HIS A 247 20.25 -22.74 -9.25
N PRO A 248 21.12 -23.09 -8.27
CA PRO A 248 22.56 -23.16 -8.50
C PRO A 248 22.94 -24.04 -9.68
N GLY A 249 23.73 -23.50 -10.62
CA GLY A 249 24.23 -24.24 -11.79
C GLY A 249 23.23 -24.36 -12.95
N TRP A 250 22.10 -23.64 -12.90
CA TRP A 250 21.20 -23.51 -14.04
C TRP A 250 21.65 -22.36 -14.96
N SER A 251 21.51 -22.54 -16.28
CA SER A 251 21.68 -21.49 -17.27
C SER A 251 20.47 -20.54 -17.28
N LEU A 252 20.60 -19.37 -17.92
CA LEU A 252 19.47 -18.45 -18.11
C LEU A 252 18.34 -19.11 -18.92
N SER A 253 18.67 -19.94 -19.92
CA SER A 253 17.67 -20.67 -20.69
C SER A 253 16.92 -21.70 -19.85
N GLU A 254 17.60 -22.37 -18.91
CA GLU A 254 16.96 -23.29 -17.98
C GLU A 254 16.10 -22.56 -16.95
N LEU A 255 16.51 -21.36 -16.51
CA LEU A 255 15.66 -20.49 -15.67
C LEU A 255 14.42 -20.00 -16.44
N ALA A 256 14.53 -19.78 -17.75
CA ALA A 256 13.39 -19.40 -18.59
C ALA A 256 12.41 -20.56 -18.79
N TYR A 257 12.91 -21.71 -19.25
CA TYR A 257 12.07 -22.79 -19.79
C TYR A 257 11.94 -24.02 -18.89
N GLY A 258 12.70 -24.09 -17.79
CA GLY A 258 12.76 -25.28 -16.95
C GLY A 258 13.68 -26.36 -17.50
N ARG A 259 13.82 -27.45 -16.74
CA ARG A 259 14.54 -28.68 -17.12
C ARG A 259 13.60 -29.88 -17.27
N ARG A 260 12.43 -29.86 -16.64
CA ARG A 260 11.47 -30.98 -16.69
C ARG A 260 10.68 -31.02 -18.00
N GLY A 261 10.48 -29.87 -18.64
CA GLY A 261 9.74 -29.77 -19.90
C GLY A 261 8.22 -29.94 -19.75
N ASP A 262 7.70 -29.97 -18.52
CA ASP A 262 6.27 -30.02 -18.19
C ASP A 262 5.66 -28.63 -17.93
N GLY A 263 6.48 -27.57 -18.03
CA GLY A 263 6.08 -26.18 -17.78
C GLY A 263 5.89 -25.84 -16.31
N THR A 264 6.27 -26.73 -15.38
CA THR A 264 6.17 -26.48 -13.93
C THR A 264 7.47 -25.94 -13.32
N ASP A 265 8.61 -26.20 -13.96
CA ASP A 265 9.88 -25.55 -13.66
C ASP A 265 10.24 -24.54 -14.77
N GLY A 266 10.89 -23.43 -14.38
CA GLY A 266 11.07 -22.26 -15.22
C GLY A 266 10.14 -21.09 -14.82
N ILE A 267 10.53 -19.88 -15.20
CA ILE A 267 9.94 -18.63 -14.66
C ILE A 267 8.43 -18.51 -14.90
N TYR A 268 7.92 -19.01 -16.02
CA TYR A 268 6.48 -19.02 -16.26
C TYR A 268 5.74 -19.91 -15.26
N GLY A 269 6.26 -21.11 -15.00
CA GLY A 269 5.70 -22.06 -14.05
C GLY A 269 5.74 -21.53 -12.62
N TRP A 270 6.89 -20.98 -12.21
CA TRP A 270 7.07 -20.38 -10.89
C TRP A 270 6.17 -19.18 -10.66
N LEU A 271 6.02 -18.27 -11.62
CA LEU A 271 5.07 -17.16 -11.50
C LEU A 271 3.62 -17.64 -11.48
N SER A 272 3.30 -18.75 -12.13
CA SER A 272 1.96 -19.34 -12.08
C SER A 272 1.64 -19.93 -10.71
N ALA A 273 2.62 -20.53 -10.03
CA ALA A 273 2.47 -21.09 -8.69
C ALA A 273 2.60 -20.02 -7.58
N HIS A 274 3.49 -19.05 -7.78
CA HIS A 274 3.91 -18.03 -6.82
C HIS A 274 3.96 -16.66 -7.51
N PRO A 275 2.81 -16.02 -7.79
CA PRO A 275 2.78 -14.78 -8.54
C PRO A 275 3.55 -13.65 -7.81
N ALA A 276 4.39 -12.92 -8.54
CA ALA A 276 5.23 -11.85 -8.01
C ALA A 276 4.83 -10.49 -8.58
N ASP A 277 5.19 -9.41 -7.87
CA ASP A 277 5.08 -8.04 -8.38
C ASP A 277 6.41 -7.56 -8.97
N VAL A 278 7.52 -8.03 -8.38
CA VAL A 278 8.88 -7.75 -8.85
C VAL A 278 9.71 -9.04 -8.87
N VAL A 279 10.40 -9.29 -9.97
CA VAL A 279 11.44 -10.31 -10.06
C VAL A 279 12.80 -9.64 -9.84
N LEU A 280 13.53 -10.11 -8.84
CA LEU A 280 14.93 -9.74 -8.57
C LEU A 280 15.82 -10.81 -9.21
N LEU A 281 16.28 -10.58 -10.43
CA LEU A 281 17.13 -11.51 -11.15
C LEU A 281 18.61 -11.21 -10.86
N GLN A 282 19.25 -12.05 -10.07
CA GLN A 282 20.70 -12.01 -9.90
C GLN A 282 21.36 -12.86 -10.98
N ILE A 283 22.03 -12.21 -11.93
CA ILE A 283 22.87 -12.90 -12.90
C ILE A 283 24.07 -13.50 -12.17
N GLU A 284 24.42 -14.73 -12.53
CA GLU A 284 25.57 -15.44 -11.97
C GLU A 284 26.74 -15.42 -12.95
N ARG A 285 27.94 -15.67 -12.44
CA ARG A 285 29.14 -15.82 -13.27
C ARG A 285 28.95 -16.84 -14.40
N GLY A 286 28.23 -17.93 -14.14
CA GLY A 286 27.97 -18.99 -15.12
C GLY A 286 27.08 -18.56 -16.29
N HIS A 287 26.23 -17.55 -16.09
CA HIS A 287 25.27 -17.07 -17.09
C HIS A 287 25.90 -16.23 -18.19
N ILE A 288 27.14 -15.76 -18.01
CA ILE A 288 27.85 -14.94 -19.01
C ILE A 288 27.96 -15.69 -20.35
N ALA A 289 28.13 -17.01 -20.31
CA ALA A 289 28.24 -17.84 -21.51
C ALA A 289 26.91 -17.95 -22.29
N ASP A 290 25.77 -17.76 -21.63
CA ASP A 290 24.44 -17.79 -22.26
C ASP A 290 24.18 -16.53 -23.10
N GLY A 291 24.95 -15.47 -22.84
CA GLY A 291 24.77 -14.18 -23.48
C GLY A 291 23.46 -13.50 -23.07
N VAL A 292 23.18 -12.35 -23.69
CA VAL A 292 21.96 -11.60 -23.41
C VAL A 292 20.70 -12.30 -23.95
N ALA A 293 20.86 -13.20 -24.93
CA ALA A 293 19.76 -14.01 -25.45
C ALA A 293 19.07 -14.85 -24.38
N GLY A 294 19.83 -15.40 -23.42
CA GLY A 294 19.25 -16.13 -22.29
C GLY A 294 18.41 -15.24 -21.38
N LEU A 295 18.81 -13.97 -21.18
CA LEU A 295 18.02 -13.01 -20.41
C LEU A 295 16.76 -12.59 -21.16
N VAL A 296 16.85 -12.37 -22.48
CA VAL A 296 15.68 -12.12 -23.33
C VAL A 296 14.67 -13.27 -23.22
N ALA A 297 15.12 -14.53 -23.22
CA ALA A 297 14.23 -15.68 -23.03
C ALA A 297 13.46 -15.64 -21.70
N ILE A 298 14.12 -15.25 -20.59
CA ILE A 298 13.44 -15.07 -19.29
C ILE A 298 12.38 -13.97 -19.40
N LEU A 299 12.73 -12.82 -20.00
CA LEU A 299 11.81 -11.69 -20.14
C LEU A 299 10.60 -12.05 -21.01
N ASP A 300 10.80 -12.75 -22.12
CA ASP A 300 9.73 -13.21 -23.02
C ASP A 300 8.78 -14.17 -22.30
N GLU A 301 9.29 -15.09 -21.47
CA GLU A 301 8.46 -15.99 -20.65
C GLU A 301 7.67 -15.25 -19.57
N ILE A 302 8.26 -14.21 -18.96
CA ILE A 302 7.53 -13.32 -18.06
C ILE A 302 6.43 -12.59 -18.85
N ALA A 303 6.69 -12.02 -20.02
CA ALA A 303 5.67 -11.36 -20.85
C ALA A 303 4.54 -12.31 -21.23
N ARG A 304 4.88 -13.54 -21.61
CA ARG A 304 3.91 -14.61 -21.92
C ARG A 304 3.02 -14.90 -20.72
N TRP A 305 3.59 -14.96 -19.51
CA TRP A 305 2.84 -15.13 -18.28
C TRP A 305 1.93 -13.94 -17.97
N GLN A 306 2.46 -12.72 -18.10
CA GLN A 306 1.70 -11.48 -17.88
C GLN A 306 0.48 -11.36 -18.80
N ALA A 307 0.54 -11.92 -20.02
CA ALA A 307 -0.56 -11.95 -20.98
C ALA A 307 -1.57 -13.09 -20.74
N SER A 308 -1.27 -14.03 -19.85
CA SER A 308 -2.16 -15.14 -19.50
C SER A 308 -3.32 -14.69 -18.60
N ALA A 309 -4.37 -15.52 -18.49
CA ALA A 309 -5.54 -15.22 -17.67
C ALA A 309 -5.22 -15.02 -16.17
N GLY A 310 -4.19 -15.72 -15.67
CA GLY A 310 -3.73 -15.63 -14.28
C GLY A 310 -2.60 -14.60 -14.04
N GLY A 311 -2.08 -13.99 -15.10
CA GLY A 311 -0.96 -13.07 -15.01
C GLY A 311 -1.30 -11.72 -14.36
N ASN A 312 -0.33 -11.14 -13.66
CA ASN A 312 -0.31 -9.73 -13.27
C ASN A 312 0.91 -9.03 -13.87
N ARG A 313 0.96 -7.69 -13.82
CA ARG A 313 2.16 -6.97 -14.26
C ARG A 313 3.33 -7.27 -13.34
N VAL A 314 4.50 -7.55 -13.93
CA VAL A 314 5.76 -7.82 -13.24
C VAL A 314 6.80 -6.78 -13.66
N ALA A 315 7.51 -6.22 -12.69
CA ALA A 315 8.75 -5.48 -12.96
C ALA A 315 9.96 -6.42 -12.81
N VAL A 316 11.01 -6.21 -13.60
CA VAL A 316 12.21 -7.04 -13.52
C VAL A 316 13.40 -6.16 -13.21
N VAL A 317 14.07 -6.44 -12.10
CA VAL A 317 15.32 -5.79 -11.74
C VAL A 317 16.42 -6.82 -11.91
N VAL A 318 17.37 -6.53 -12.80
CA VAL A 318 18.48 -7.41 -13.15
C VAL A 318 19.73 -6.89 -12.48
N ALA A 319 20.35 -7.71 -11.63
CA ALA A 319 21.67 -7.42 -11.09
C ALA A 319 22.75 -8.09 -11.92
N ALA A 320 23.80 -7.33 -12.21
CA ALA A 320 25.01 -7.84 -12.83
C ALA A 320 25.64 -8.96 -11.97
N PRO A 321 26.41 -9.87 -12.58
CA PRO A 321 27.14 -10.87 -11.82
C PRO A 321 28.14 -10.24 -10.84
N VAL A 322 28.45 -10.97 -9.79
CA VAL A 322 29.41 -10.55 -8.75
C VAL A 322 30.74 -11.30 -8.85
N GLY A 323 31.80 -10.70 -8.32
CA GLY A 323 33.15 -11.28 -8.25
C GLY A 323 34.09 -10.79 -9.35
N ARG A 324 35.15 -11.56 -9.61
CA ARG A 324 36.17 -11.22 -10.62
C ARG A 324 35.72 -11.63 -12.03
N LEU A 325 35.24 -10.65 -12.80
CA LEU A 325 34.55 -10.91 -14.08
C LEU A 325 35.28 -10.40 -15.32
N ALA A 326 36.09 -9.34 -15.20
CA ALA A 326 36.67 -8.64 -16.35
C ALA A 326 37.49 -9.54 -17.29
N ALA A 327 38.11 -10.60 -16.76
CA ALA A 327 38.92 -11.55 -17.51
C ALA A 327 38.13 -12.76 -18.07
N LEU A 328 36.82 -12.84 -17.82
CA LEU A 328 36.01 -13.97 -18.28
C LEU A 328 35.68 -13.83 -19.77
N PRO A 329 35.76 -14.93 -20.54
CA PRO A 329 35.28 -14.94 -21.92
C PRO A 329 33.82 -14.49 -22.01
N GLY A 330 33.52 -13.63 -22.97
CA GLY A 330 32.16 -13.12 -23.21
C GLY A 330 31.69 -12.00 -22.27
N PHE A 331 32.39 -11.71 -21.17
CA PHE A 331 31.92 -10.72 -20.18
C PHE A 331 31.74 -9.30 -20.76
N GLN A 332 32.66 -8.85 -21.62
CA GLN A 332 32.55 -7.52 -22.26
C GLN A 332 31.32 -7.43 -23.16
N GLN A 333 31.07 -8.47 -23.97
CA GLN A 333 29.90 -8.53 -24.85
C GLN A 333 28.60 -8.59 -24.04
N PHE A 334 28.57 -9.41 -22.99
CA PHE A 334 27.42 -9.52 -22.09
C PHE A 334 27.12 -8.19 -21.39
N SER A 335 28.14 -7.53 -20.86
CA SER A 335 28.02 -6.22 -20.18
C SER A 335 27.50 -5.14 -21.13
N HIS A 336 27.98 -5.12 -22.37
CA HIS A 336 27.50 -4.18 -23.39
C HIS A 336 26.02 -4.40 -23.71
N GLY A 337 25.56 -5.65 -23.85
CA GLY A 337 24.15 -5.93 -24.10
C GLY A 337 23.25 -5.63 -22.89
N LEU A 338 23.70 -5.90 -21.65
CA LEU A 338 23.00 -5.44 -20.44
C LEU A 338 22.81 -3.92 -20.44
N ALA A 339 23.84 -3.15 -20.79
CA ALA A 339 23.76 -1.70 -20.88
C ALA A 339 22.80 -1.25 -22.00
N ALA A 340 22.81 -1.94 -23.15
CA ALA A 340 21.91 -1.65 -24.26
C ALA A 340 20.43 -1.91 -23.92
N MET A 341 20.14 -2.98 -23.17
CA MET A 341 18.80 -3.23 -22.61
C MET A 341 18.37 -2.16 -21.61
N ALA A 342 19.26 -1.79 -20.68
CA ALA A 342 18.96 -0.75 -19.69
C ALA A 342 18.65 0.61 -20.36
N ALA A 343 19.33 0.91 -21.47
CA ALA A 343 19.09 2.11 -22.27
C ALA A 343 17.82 2.04 -23.15
N GLY A 344 17.11 0.90 -23.16
CA GLY A 344 15.94 0.68 -24.02
C GLY A 344 16.28 0.64 -25.52
N SER A 345 17.55 0.39 -25.86
CA SER A 345 18.09 0.43 -27.23
C SER A 345 18.17 -0.95 -27.89
N GLU A 346 17.97 -2.04 -27.12
CA GLU A 346 17.84 -3.37 -27.68
C GLU A 346 16.44 -3.63 -28.25
N THR A 347 16.38 -3.97 -29.53
CA THR A 347 15.16 -4.28 -30.29
C THR A 347 14.59 -5.68 -30.03
N ALA A 348 15.22 -6.48 -29.15
CA ALA A 348 14.93 -7.91 -28.99
C ALA A 348 14.04 -8.25 -27.77
N VAL A 349 13.76 -7.31 -26.88
CA VAL A 349 12.87 -7.54 -25.73
C VAL A 349 11.42 -7.39 -26.16
N SER A 350 10.64 -8.47 -26.18
CA SER A 350 9.24 -8.40 -26.59
C SER A 350 8.36 -7.83 -25.45
N GLY A 351 7.87 -6.61 -25.62
CA GLY A 351 6.89 -6.01 -24.69
C GLY A 351 7.45 -4.97 -23.70
N PRO A 352 6.58 -4.34 -22.89
CA PRO A 352 6.93 -3.20 -22.04
C PRO A 352 7.58 -3.65 -20.73
N HIS A 353 8.72 -4.32 -20.81
CA HIS A 353 9.49 -4.67 -19.62
C HIS A 353 10.17 -3.43 -19.05
N LYS A 354 9.91 -3.13 -17.79
CA LYS A 354 10.76 -2.22 -17.03
C LYS A 354 11.94 -3.03 -16.51
N VAL A 355 13.03 -3.04 -17.27
CA VAL A 355 14.30 -3.66 -16.87
C VAL A 355 15.16 -2.58 -16.24
N MET A 356 15.55 -2.80 -14.98
CA MET A 356 16.54 -1.97 -14.31
C MET A 356 17.78 -2.81 -14.08
N VAL A 357 18.92 -2.37 -14.63
CA VAL A 357 20.20 -3.05 -14.43
C VAL A 357 20.94 -2.39 -13.27
N ILE A 358 21.36 -3.18 -12.29
CA ILE A 358 22.13 -2.72 -11.12
C ILE A 358 23.47 -3.44 -11.01
N ASP A 359 24.48 -2.75 -10.53
CA ASP A 359 25.77 -3.32 -10.12
C ASP A 359 25.89 -3.19 -8.61
N HIS A 360 26.23 -4.29 -7.94
CA HIS A 360 26.42 -4.33 -6.49
C HIS A 360 27.71 -3.65 -6.03
N ALA A 361 28.64 -3.35 -6.95
CA ALA A 361 29.91 -2.67 -6.68
C ALA A 361 30.70 -3.29 -5.50
N LEU A 362 30.73 -4.62 -5.44
CA LEU A 362 31.34 -5.36 -4.32
C LEU A 362 32.86 -5.23 -4.30
N ASN A 363 33.44 -5.16 -3.10
CA ASN A 363 34.88 -5.22 -2.89
C ASN A 363 35.36 -6.67 -2.77
N ASP A 364 36.15 -7.11 -3.76
CA ASP A 364 36.71 -8.46 -3.84
C ASP A 364 37.37 -9.01 -2.57
N MET A 365 37.99 -8.14 -1.74
CA MET A 365 38.75 -8.54 -0.55
C MET A 365 37.91 -8.55 0.72
N ALA A 366 36.87 -7.71 0.80
CA ALA A 366 36.07 -7.54 2.00
C ALA A 366 34.71 -8.25 1.92
N ASP A 367 34.17 -8.42 0.72
CA ASP A 367 32.78 -8.78 0.50
C ASP A 367 32.60 -10.19 -0.07
N LEU A 368 33.69 -10.85 -0.48
CA LEU A 368 33.66 -12.18 -1.08
C LEU A 368 34.30 -13.24 -0.18
N HIS A 369 33.78 -14.47 -0.29
CA HIS A 369 34.40 -15.69 0.19
C HIS A 369 35.05 -16.40 -1.01
N GLY A 370 36.38 -16.58 -0.95
CA GLY A 370 37.14 -17.27 -2.01
C GLY A 370 37.05 -16.59 -3.39
N ALA A 371 36.73 -15.29 -3.43
CA ALA A 371 36.54 -14.48 -4.65
C ALA A 371 35.42 -14.92 -5.61
N LEU A 372 34.57 -15.88 -5.20
CA LEU A 372 33.50 -16.42 -6.05
C LEU A 372 32.10 -16.06 -5.55
N TYR A 373 31.86 -16.15 -4.25
CA TYR A 373 30.54 -15.92 -3.67
C TYR A 373 30.59 -14.83 -2.61
N PRO A 374 29.54 -14.02 -2.43
CA PRO A 374 29.49 -13.05 -1.35
C PRO A 374 29.59 -13.71 0.03
N ASN A 375 30.33 -13.07 0.93
CA ASN A 375 30.30 -13.38 2.36
C ASN A 375 29.15 -12.58 3.04
N PRO A 376 28.94 -12.70 4.36
CA PRO A 376 27.86 -11.95 5.03
C PRO A 376 27.93 -10.42 4.87
N ALA A 377 29.12 -9.83 4.73
CA ALA A 377 29.25 -8.40 4.45
C ALA A 377 28.86 -8.07 3.01
N GLY A 378 29.27 -8.89 2.04
CA GLY A 378 28.87 -8.75 0.65
C GLY A 378 27.36 -8.87 0.45
N TYR A 379 26.69 -9.83 1.08
CA TYR A 379 25.23 -9.94 1.01
C TYR A 379 24.51 -8.72 1.62
N ARG A 380 25.08 -8.08 2.66
CA ARG A 380 24.54 -6.80 3.17
C ARG A 380 24.68 -5.67 2.17
N ARG A 381 25.80 -5.58 1.44
CA ARG A 381 25.95 -4.57 0.37
C ARG A 381 25.00 -4.82 -0.78
N MET A 382 24.88 -6.07 -1.23
CA MET A 382 23.90 -6.42 -2.25
C MET A 382 22.49 -6.02 -1.82
N ALA A 383 22.12 -6.29 -0.57
CA ALA A 383 20.84 -5.88 -0.02
C ALA A 383 20.65 -4.35 -0.03
N GLN A 384 21.70 -3.56 0.24
CA GLN A 384 21.64 -2.10 0.12
C GLN A 384 21.38 -1.66 -1.32
N THR A 385 22.12 -2.21 -2.29
CA THR A 385 21.93 -1.88 -3.71
C THR A 385 20.53 -2.26 -4.19
N TRP A 386 20.04 -3.46 -3.84
CA TRP A 386 18.67 -3.88 -4.14
C TRP A 386 17.62 -2.94 -3.53
N ARG A 387 17.79 -2.58 -2.25
CA ARG A 387 16.92 -1.65 -1.53
C ARG A 387 16.85 -0.30 -2.23
N ASP A 388 18.01 0.31 -2.51
CA ASP A 388 18.09 1.62 -3.15
C ASP A 388 17.39 1.60 -4.52
N ALA A 389 17.68 0.59 -5.33
CA ALA A 389 17.08 0.42 -6.64
C ALA A 389 15.54 0.27 -6.56
N LEU A 390 15.05 -0.57 -5.64
CA LEU A 390 13.61 -0.80 -5.45
C LEU A 390 12.85 0.44 -4.98
N ILE A 391 13.47 1.26 -4.12
CA ILE A 391 12.89 2.50 -3.61
C ILE A 391 12.92 3.59 -4.69
N GLU A 392 14.08 3.84 -5.30
CA GLU A 392 14.28 4.92 -6.28
C GLU A 392 13.45 4.72 -7.56
N SER A 393 13.27 3.46 -7.97
CA SER A 393 12.42 3.11 -9.11
C SER A 393 10.91 3.28 -8.83
N GLY A 394 10.51 3.45 -7.56
CA GLY A 394 9.11 3.53 -7.16
C GLY A 394 8.33 2.24 -7.39
N LEU A 395 9.03 1.09 -7.48
CA LEU A 395 8.43 -0.23 -7.66
C LEU A 395 7.70 -0.68 -6.39
N LEU A 396 8.21 -0.30 -5.22
CA LEU A 396 7.56 -0.56 -3.94
C LEU A 396 6.59 0.56 -3.59
N ARG A 397 5.52 0.20 -2.87
CA ARG A 397 4.56 1.16 -2.32
C ARG A 397 4.65 1.16 -0.79
N SER A 398 4.47 2.33 -0.21
CA SER A 398 4.43 2.54 1.24
C SER A 398 3.35 3.54 1.61
N CYS A 399 3.00 3.54 2.89
CA CYS A 399 2.11 4.55 3.48
C CYS A 399 2.85 5.73 4.14
N ARG A 400 4.14 5.91 3.82
CA ARG A 400 4.91 7.10 4.16
C ARG A 400 4.44 8.33 3.40
#